data_AF-A0AAV9FLL8-F1
#
_entry.id   AF-A0AAV9FLL8-F1
#
_cell.length_a   1.000
_cell.length_b   1.000
_cell.length_c   1.000
_cell.angle_alpha   90.00
_cell.angle_beta   90.00
_cell.angle_gamma   90.00
#
_symmetry.space_group_name_H-M   'P 1'
#
loop_
_entity.id
_entity.type
_entity.pdbx_description
1 polymer ?
#
loop_
_entity_poly.entity_id
_entity_poly.type
_entity_poly.pdbx_seq_one_letter_code
_entity_poly.pdbx_strand_id
1 'polypeptide(L)'
;MKEQALDYVLVPMGLSLMVAYHAWLFYRIVTRPTTTVVGLNAINRIVWVRTMMENSSKNGVLSVQTLRNNIMASTLLASTAIMLSSVIAVLMTGTVSGREGR
;
A
#
# COMPACT_ATOMS: atom_id res chain seq x y z
N MET A 1 31.54 -10.09 21.38
CA MET A 1 32.26 -9.66 20.16
C MET A 1 31.73 -10.33 18.89
N LYS A 2 31.37 -11.64 18.88
CA LYS A 2 30.86 -12.32 17.66
C LYS A 2 29.39 -12.01 17.32
N GLU A 3 28.53 -11.82 18.31
CA GLU A 3 27.08 -11.61 18.10
C GLU A 3 26.76 -10.24 17.48
N GLN A 4 27.47 -9.18 17.91
CA GLN A 4 27.31 -7.84 17.35
C GLN A 4 27.66 -7.75 15.86
N ALA A 5 28.65 -8.52 15.40
CA ALA A 5 29.01 -8.57 13.99
C ALA A 5 27.97 -9.33 13.15
N LEU A 6 27.33 -10.34 13.75
CA LEU A 6 26.28 -11.12 13.10
C LEU A 6 25.02 -10.27 12.90
N ASP A 7 24.58 -9.55 13.94
CA ASP A 7 23.43 -8.64 13.85
C ASP A 7 23.68 -7.51 12.85
N TYR A 8 24.92 -6.98 12.79
CA TYR A 8 25.28 -5.92 11.85
C TYR A 8 25.24 -6.34 10.38
N VAL A 9 25.33 -7.64 10.09
CA VAL A 9 25.24 -8.19 8.72
C VAL A 9 23.81 -8.66 8.43
N LEU A 10 23.15 -9.27 9.40
CA LEU A 10 21.81 -9.83 9.24
C LEU A 10 20.74 -8.76 9.02
N VAL A 11 20.85 -7.62 9.72
CA VAL A 11 19.93 -6.48 9.59
C VAL A 11 19.94 -5.89 8.17
N PRO A 12 21.09 -5.46 7.59
CA PRO A 12 21.11 -4.94 6.23
C PRO A 12 20.80 -6.01 5.19
N MET A 13 21.09 -7.29 5.44
CA MET A 13 20.71 -8.39 4.53
C MET A 13 19.18 -8.58 4.47
N GLY A 14 18.51 -8.58 5.62
CA GLY A 14 17.04 -8.62 5.69
C GLY A 14 16.39 -7.39 5.07
N LEU A 15 16.94 -6.20 5.33
CA LEU A 15 16.48 -4.95 4.72
C LEU A 15 16.65 -4.98 3.19
N SER A 16 17.80 -5.47 2.71
CA SER A 16 18.10 -5.58 1.27
C SER A 16 17.15 -6.55 0.57
N LEU A 17 16.80 -7.68 1.20
CA LEU A 17 15.80 -8.60 0.66
C LEU A 17 14.40 -7.98 0.59
N MET A 18 14.01 -7.21 1.63
CA MET A 18 12.74 -6.49 1.63
C MET A 18 12.67 -5.42 0.53
N VAL A 19 13.71 -4.62 0.40
CA VAL A 19 13.81 -3.59 -0.65
C VAL A 19 13.87 -4.24 -2.03
N ALA A 20 14.63 -5.32 -2.20
CA ALA A 20 14.70 -6.06 -3.46
C ALA A 20 13.35 -6.67 -3.83
N TYR A 21 12.60 -7.24 -2.88
CA TYR A 21 11.27 -7.78 -3.12
C TYR A 21 10.29 -6.67 -3.55
N HIS A 22 10.26 -5.55 -2.83
CA HIS A 22 9.39 -4.42 -3.16
C HIS A 22 9.79 -3.76 -4.48
N ALA A 23 11.09 -3.62 -4.75
CA ALA A 23 11.60 -3.09 -6.01
C ALA A 23 11.30 -4.04 -7.17
N TRP A 24 11.43 -5.36 -7.00
CA TRP A 24 11.08 -6.35 -8.01
C TRP A 24 9.56 -6.39 -8.26
N LEU A 25 8.76 -6.33 -7.20
CA LEU A 25 7.30 -6.26 -7.30
C LEU A 25 6.87 -4.97 -8.02
N PHE A 26 7.44 -3.83 -7.63
CA PHE A 26 7.21 -2.53 -8.25
C PHE A 26 7.68 -2.52 -9.71
N TYR A 27 8.85 -3.05 -9.99
CA TYR A 27 9.40 -3.18 -11.34
C TYR A 27 8.55 -4.11 -12.20
N ARG A 28 8.07 -5.24 -11.68
CA ARG A 28 7.16 -6.15 -12.37
C ARG A 28 5.80 -5.49 -12.65
N ILE A 29 5.32 -4.65 -11.73
CA ILE A 29 4.09 -3.86 -11.87
C ILE A 29 4.25 -2.77 -12.95
N VAL A 30 5.43 -2.14 -13.06
CA VAL A 30 5.69 -1.02 -13.98
C VAL A 30 6.13 -1.47 -15.39
N THR A 31 6.90 -2.55 -15.51
CA THR A 31 7.62 -2.89 -16.75
C THR A 31 6.78 -3.68 -17.77
N ARG A 32 5.60 -4.20 -17.41
CA ARG A 32 4.69 -4.91 -18.35
C ARG A 32 3.30 -4.29 -18.41
N PRO A 33 3.11 -3.18 -19.14
CA PRO A 33 1.84 -2.46 -19.19
C PRO A 33 0.75 -3.14 -20.04
N THR A 34 1.07 -4.10 -20.92
CA THR A 34 0.08 -4.72 -21.83
C THR A 34 -0.42 -6.09 -21.41
N THR A 35 0.20 -6.74 -20.43
CA THR A 35 -0.19 -8.08 -19.96
C THR A 35 -0.45 -8.15 -18.45
N THR A 36 -0.35 -7.03 -17.73
CA THR A 36 -0.54 -6.97 -16.28
C THR A 36 -1.67 -6.01 -15.97
N VAL A 37 -2.58 -6.40 -15.07
CA VAL A 37 -3.83 -5.69 -14.69
C VAL A 37 -3.61 -4.18 -14.44
N VAL A 38 -2.43 -3.79 -13.95
CA VAL A 38 -2.08 -2.39 -13.66
C VAL A 38 -1.94 -1.52 -14.91
N GLY A 39 -1.40 -2.04 -16.02
CA GLY A 39 -1.27 -1.27 -17.25
C GLY A 39 -2.59 -1.16 -18.03
N LEU A 40 -3.42 -2.20 -17.99
CA LEU A 40 -4.81 -2.10 -18.47
C LEU A 40 -5.60 -1.10 -17.63
N ASN A 41 -5.40 -1.07 -16.31
CA ASN A 41 -6.02 -0.09 -15.42
C ASN A 41 -5.57 1.36 -15.74
N ALA A 42 -4.30 1.56 -16.11
CA ALA A 42 -3.80 2.87 -16.55
C ALA A 42 -4.41 3.32 -17.89
N ILE A 43 -4.48 2.41 -18.88
CA ILE A 43 -5.12 2.69 -20.17
C ILE A 43 -6.61 2.96 -19.98
N ASN A 44 -7.30 2.11 -19.21
CA ASN A 44 -8.72 2.27 -18.89
C ASN A 44 -8.99 3.59 -18.18
N ARG A 45 -8.09 4.05 -17.30
CA ARG A 45 -8.20 5.36 -16.64
C ARG A 45 -8.04 6.50 -17.64
N ILE A 46 -7.10 6.42 -18.58
CA ILE A 46 -6.90 7.45 -19.62
C ILE A 46 -8.10 7.50 -20.57
N VAL A 47 -8.59 6.34 -21.01
CA VAL A 47 -9.79 6.23 -21.86
C VAL A 47 -11.01 6.76 -21.13
N TRP A 48 -11.21 6.36 -19.86
CA TRP A 48 -12.29 6.86 -19.03
C TRP A 48 -12.25 8.39 -18.89
N VAL A 49 -11.09 8.98 -18.59
CA VAL A 49 -10.94 10.44 -18.50
C VAL A 49 -11.31 11.10 -19.83
N ARG A 50 -10.85 10.55 -20.98
CA ARG A 50 -11.20 11.07 -22.30
C ARG A 50 -12.71 11.01 -22.56
N THR A 51 -13.36 9.87 -22.30
CA THR A 51 -14.82 9.71 -22.42
C THR A 51 -15.58 10.66 -21.49
N MET A 52 -15.03 10.93 -20.30
CA MET A 52 -15.60 11.89 -19.35
C MET A 52 -15.51 13.33 -19.84
N MET A 53 -14.36 13.72 -20.41
CA MET A 53 -14.13 15.07 -20.95
C MET A 53 -14.93 15.32 -22.23
N GLU A 54 -15.11 14.31 -23.07
CA GLU A 54 -15.84 14.39 -24.33
C GLU A 54 -17.35 14.57 -24.13
N ASN A 55 -17.90 14.10 -23.00
CA ASN A 55 -19.31 14.23 -22.62
C ASN A 55 -19.48 14.93 -21.26
N SER A 56 -18.71 15.99 -21.04
CA SER A 56 -18.57 16.64 -19.72
C SER A 56 -19.89 17.13 -19.09
N SER A 57 -20.91 17.44 -19.89
CA SER A 57 -22.22 17.93 -19.41
C SER A 57 -23.09 16.86 -18.75
N LYS A 58 -22.97 15.58 -19.13
CA LYS A 58 -23.72 14.46 -18.54
C LYS A 58 -22.87 13.60 -17.61
N ASN A 59 -21.59 13.48 -17.93
CA ASN A 59 -20.68 12.58 -17.22
C ASN A 59 -20.00 13.25 -16.01
N GLY A 60 -19.99 14.58 -15.91
CA GLY A 60 -19.31 15.29 -14.81
C GLY A 60 -19.75 14.83 -13.40
N VAL A 61 -21.04 14.56 -13.19
CA VAL A 61 -21.56 14.08 -11.89
C VAL A 61 -21.02 12.69 -11.54
N LEU A 62 -20.96 11.78 -12.51
CA LEU A 62 -20.40 10.45 -12.32
C LEU A 62 -18.91 10.51 -11.97
N SER A 63 -18.13 11.43 -12.58
CA SER A 63 -16.71 11.63 -12.23
C SER A 63 -16.53 12.05 -10.78
N VAL A 64 -17.30 13.06 -10.35
CA VAL A 64 -17.25 13.58 -8.98
C VAL A 64 -17.65 12.49 -8.00
N GLN A 65 -18.64 11.68 -8.35
CA GLN A 65 -19.07 10.55 -7.53
C GLN A 65 -18.00 9.47 -7.40
N THR A 66 -17.35 9.10 -8.50
CA THR A 66 -16.22 8.16 -8.50
C THR A 66 -15.07 8.69 -7.64
N LEU A 67 -14.76 9.99 -7.74
CA LEU A 67 -13.72 10.63 -6.92
C LEU A 67 -14.06 10.55 -5.44
N ARG A 68 -15.30 10.91 -5.06
CA ARG A 68 -15.77 10.84 -3.67
C ARG A 68 -15.72 9.42 -3.11
N ASN A 69 -16.09 8.42 -3.91
CA ASN A 69 -16.03 7.01 -3.51
C ASN A 69 -14.58 6.58 -3.20
N ASN A 70 -13.63 6.93 -4.07
CA ASN A 70 -12.23 6.59 -3.84
C ASN A 70 -11.64 7.31 -2.61
N ILE A 71 -11.99 8.59 -2.40
CA ILE A 71 -11.56 9.33 -1.21
C ILE A 71 -12.13 8.66 0.04
N MET A 72 -13.43 8.34 0.06
CA MET A 72 -14.06 7.66 1.19
C MET A 72 -13.44 6.29 1.46
N ALA A 73 -13.22 5.48 0.43
CA ALA A 73 -12.57 4.17 0.55
C ALA A 73 -11.16 4.30 1.14
N SER A 74 -10.37 5.27 0.68
CA SER A 74 -9.03 5.55 1.20
C SER A 74 -9.07 6.00 2.66
N THR A 75 -10.01 6.86 3.06
CA THR A 75 -10.13 7.31 4.45
C THR A 75 -10.59 6.18 5.37
N LEU A 76 -11.51 5.33 4.91
CA LEU A 76 -11.94 4.15 5.66
C LEU A 76 -10.77 3.19 5.88
N LEU A 77 -10.02 2.89 4.81
CA LEU A 77 -8.83 2.04 4.89
C LEU A 77 -7.76 2.64 5.81
N ALA A 78 -7.57 3.97 5.77
CA ALA A 78 -6.65 4.66 6.67
C ALA A 78 -7.08 4.53 8.14
N SER A 79 -8.36 4.71 8.44
CA SER A 79 -8.89 4.48 9.80
C SER A 79 -8.72 3.02 10.23
N THR A 80 -8.96 2.05 9.35
CA THR A 80 -8.70 0.64 9.62
C THR A 80 -7.22 0.38 9.89
N ALA A 81 -6.30 0.96 9.12
CA ALA A 81 -4.87 0.83 9.35
C ALA A 81 -4.44 1.42 10.70
N ILE A 82 -4.99 2.58 11.09
CA ILE A 82 -4.76 3.18 12.41
C ILE A 82 -5.31 2.28 13.52
N MET A 83 -6.52 1.74 13.36
CA MET A 83 -7.13 0.81 14.32
C MET A 83 -6.26 -0.45 14.50
N LEU A 84 -5.82 -1.07 13.40
CA LEU A 84 -4.94 -2.24 13.44
C LEU A 84 -3.61 -1.91 14.11
N SER A 85 -3.02 -0.75 13.79
CA SER A 85 -1.76 -0.30 14.41
C SER A 85 -1.90 -0.14 15.93
N SER A 86 -3.01 0.45 16.39
CA SER A 86 -3.32 0.61 17.81
C SER A 86 -3.50 -0.75 18.51
N VAL A 87 -4.25 -1.67 17.91
CA VAL A 87 -4.45 -3.02 18.45
C VAL A 87 -3.13 -3.77 18.59
N ILE A 88 -2.28 -3.74 17.57
CA ILE A 88 -0.97 -4.40 17.62
C ILE A 88 -0.09 -3.79 18.72
N ALA A 89 -0.07 -2.45 18.86
CA ALA A 89 0.70 -1.77 19.90
C ALA A 89 0.27 -2.19 21.32
N VAL A 90 -1.04 -2.31 21.56
CA VAL A 90 -1.58 -2.78 22.84
C VAL A 90 -1.22 -4.24 23.09
N LEU A 91 -1.36 -5.12 22.09
CA LEU A 91 -1.00 -6.54 22.23
C LEU A 91 0.50 -6.71 22.54
N MET A 92 1.38 -5.94 21.89
CA MET A 92 2.83 -5.97 22.16
C MET A 92 3.15 -5.44 23.57
N THR A 93 2.51 -4.36 24.01
CA THR A 93 2.75 -3.79 25.34
C THR A 93 2.21 -4.69 26.46
N GLY A 94 1.01 -5.26 26.29
CA GLY A 94 0.40 -6.17 27.26
C GLY A 94 1.17 -7.49 27.40
N THR A 95 1.74 -8.00 26.31
CA THR A 95 2.59 -9.21 26.35
C THR A 95 3.94 -8.96 27.03
N VAL A 96 4.53 -7.78 26.87
CA VAL A 96 5.76 -7.38 27.60
C VAL A 96 5.48 -7.24 29.10
N SER A 97 4.41 -6.52 29.48
CA SER A 97 4.05 -6.33 30.89
C SER A 97 3.71 -7.64 31.62
N GLY A 98 3.12 -8.62 30.93
CA GLY A 98 2.82 -9.94 31.50
C GLY A 98 4.05 -10.84 31.71
N ARG A 99 5.20 -10.53 31.11
CA ARG A 99 6.47 -11.26 31.31
C ARG A 99 7.33 -10.69 32.43
N GLU A 100 7.21 -9.41 32.74
CA GLU A 100 7.99 -8.73 33.79
C GLU A 100 7.42 -8.92 35.20
N GLY A 101 6.15 -9.33 35.31
CA GLY A 101 5.47 -9.61 36.58
C GLY A 101 5.57 -11.06 37.08
N ARG A 102 6.49 -11.88 36.55
CA ARG A 102 6.76 -13.25 37.00
C ARG A 102 8.21 -13.44 37.44
#